data_AF-A0A0L0CZZ5-F1
#
_entry.id   AF-A0A0L0CZZ5-F1
#
_cell.length_a   1.000
_cell.length_b   1.000
_cell.length_c   1.000
_cell.angle_alpha   90.00
_cell.angle_beta   90.00
_cell.angle_gamma   90.00
#
_symmetry.space_group_name_H-M   'P 1'
#
loop_
_entity.id
_entity.type
_entity.pdbx_description
1 polymer ?
#
loop_
_entity_poly.entity_id
_entity_poly.type
_entity_poly.pdbx_seq_one_letter_code
_entity_poly.pdbx_strand_id
1 'polypeptide(L)'
;MLYFLLRTGLNSPIFPEIYNWKWIAHIEDLRYQYLNTSHIRRKQNQLKTVKREVPLELQPLDYEHKGEEFHLKLLQHFKEYQNLVIARLMSNYIFLCDPYIPVQTRESLQGVLNRFKRGKLYKLVSHSCVNTNDGKNQTNGLVNAHINNNNSLVNAHINNNNSLVKCLFFLPDEEYIDTEKKESQDDNLICSNMYKPLDALQNFYSYLKKQNIELNDSYIEMLNIFTQIIQERGQYWLHIPNEKITDTFLRRYNKDDSLYPMFVQYCDELNEAFLNKVEILPENYHKEITYIEKIYQEENRFFHTFVNSFLTNDDDLNLSFQQINSFNLLKMNEKQIDHLIKSGKLVLMDEDTHQKITDPKKALDHLKNKEMQKQEIREFVKSLPL
;
A
#
# COMPACT_ATOMS: atom_id res chain seq x y z
N MET A 1 -3.49 6.09 -25.41
CA MET A 1 -2.46 5.24 -24.79
C MET A 1 -2.97 4.45 -23.59
N LEU A 2 -3.40 5.10 -22.50
CA LEU A 2 -3.80 4.39 -21.25
C LEU A 2 -4.84 3.28 -21.47
N TYR A 3 -5.91 3.57 -22.24
CA TYR A 3 -6.92 2.56 -22.59
C TYR A 3 -6.31 1.34 -23.30
N PHE A 4 -5.35 1.54 -24.21
CA PHE A 4 -4.68 0.44 -24.91
C PHE A 4 -3.89 -0.43 -23.92
N LEU A 5 -3.05 0.17 -23.08
CA LEU A 5 -2.26 -0.54 -22.09
C LEU A 5 -3.16 -1.35 -21.13
N LEU A 6 -4.26 -0.75 -20.67
CA LEU A 6 -5.24 -1.42 -19.81
C LEU A 6 -6.05 -2.49 -20.55
N ARG A 7 -6.43 -2.28 -21.81
CA ARG A 7 -7.28 -3.22 -22.57
C ARG A 7 -6.53 -4.44 -23.10
N THR A 8 -5.24 -4.30 -23.42
CA THR A 8 -4.44 -5.34 -24.09
C THR A 8 -3.33 -5.91 -23.20
N GLY A 9 -2.80 -5.13 -22.26
CA GLY A 9 -1.64 -5.52 -21.46
C GLY A 9 -0.32 -5.59 -22.25
N LEU A 10 -0.25 -4.89 -23.38
CA LEU A 10 0.94 -4.79 -24.24
C LEU A 10 1.76 -3.54 -23.92
N ASN A 11 2.97 -3.48 -24.49
CA ASN A 11 3.91 -2.36 -24.30
C ASN A 11 3.60 -1.19 -25.24
N SER A 12 4.01 0.02 -24.85
CA SER A 12 3.83 1.25 -25.63
C SER A 12 4.42 1.22 -27.06
N PRO A 13 5.51 0.50 -27.39
CA PRO A 13 6.01 0.46 -28.77
C PRO A 13 5.09 -0.27 -29.75
N ILE A 14 4.17 -1.10 -29.25
CA ILE A 14 3.19 -1.86 -30.05
C ILE A 14 1.88 -1.06 -30.19
N PHE A 15 1.89 0.22 -29.82
CA PHE A 15 0.71 1.05 -29.89
C PHE A 15 0.23 1.18 -31.34
N PRO A 16 -1.05 0.86 -31.62
CA PRO A 16 -1.53 0.79 -32.99
C PRO A 16 -1.62 2.18 -33.61
N GLU A 17 -1.26 2.29 -34.88
CA GLU A 17 -1.36 3.53 -35.65
C GLU A 17 -2.83 3.91 -35.92
N ILE A 18 -3.70 2.91 -36.13
CA ILE A 18 -5.14 3.09 -36.33
C ILE A 18 -5.89 2.35 -35.22
N TYR A 19 -6.72 3.07 -34.48
CA TYR A 19 -7.53 2.49 -33.39
C TYR A 19 -8.84 1.91 -33.90
N ASN A 20 -9.32 0.87 -33.22
CA ASN A 20 -10.65 0.34 -33.45
C ASN A 20 -11.71 1.35 -33.00
N TRP A 21 -12.72 1.63 -33.83
CA TRP A 21 -13.83 2.52 -33.49
C TRP A 21 -14.57 2.08 -32.21
N LYS A 22 -14.60 0.77 -31.92
CA LYS A 22 -15.18 0.23 -30.67
C LYS A 22 -14.47 0.76 -29.43
N TRP A 23 -13.15 0.97 -29.51
CA TRP A 23 -12.39 1.53 -28.41
C TRP A 23 -12.73 3.00 -28.21
N ILE A 24 -12.90 3.75 -29.30
CA ILE A 24 -13.29 5.17 -29.24
C ILE A 24 -14.69 5.29 -28.61
N ALA A 25 -15.67 4.52 -29.08
CA ALA A 25 -17.02 4.51 -28.50
C ALA A 25 -16.98 4.21 -27.00
N HIS A 26 -16.27 3.15 -26.59
CA HIS A 26 -16.16 2.82 -25.17
C HIS A 26 -15.44 3.90 -24.36
N ILE A 27 -14.40 4.55 -24.89
CA ILE A 27 -13.72 5.68 -24.22
C ILE A 27 -14.69 6.85 -24.00
N GLU A 28 -15.55 7.16 -24.98
CA GLU A 28 -16.56 8.21 -24.84
C GLU A 28 -17.61 7.86 -23.77
N ASP A 29 -18.07 6.61 -23.73
CA ASP A 29 -19.00 6.13 -22.69
C ASP A 29 -18.39 6.25 -21.28
N LEU A 30 -17.13 5.81 -21.13
CA LEU A 30 -16.39 5.90 -19.86
C LEU A 30 -16.12 7.36 -19.46
N ARG A 31 -15.86 8.24 -20.44
CA ARG A 31 -15.72 9.68 -20.19
C ARG A 31 -17.03 10.26 -19.68
N TYR A 32 -18.15 9.91 -20.31
CA TYR A 32 -19.47 10.36 -19.87
C TYR A 32 -19.76 9.90 -18.44
N GLN A 33 -19.48 8.64 -18.12
CA GLN A 33 -19.62 8.07 -16.78
C GLN A 33 -18.83 8.87 -15.73
N TYR A 34 -17.53 9.09 -15.95
CA TYR A 34 -16.68 9.88 -15.04
C TYR A 34 -17.18 11.31 -14.86
N LEU A 35 -17.49 11.99 -15.97
CA LEU A 35 -17.93 13.38 -15.94
C LEU A 35 -19.28 13.52 -15.24
N ASN A 36 -20.22 12.59 -15.45
CA ASN A 36 -21.52 12.62 -14.80
C ASN A 36 -21.38 12.59 -13.26
N THR A 37 -20.62 11.63 -12.74
CA THR A 37 -20.35 11.51 -11.29
C THR A 37 -19.68 12.79 -10.75
N SER A 38 -18.62 13.26 -11.43
CA SER A 38 -17.86 14.45 -11.03
C SER A 38 -18.71 15.73 -11.06
N HIS A 39 -19.58 15.89 -12.07
CA HIS A 39 -20.47 17.04 -12.20
C HIS A 39 -21.56 17.09 -11.14
N ILE A 40 -22.17 15.94 -10.81
CA ILE A 40 -23.16 15.84 -9.74
C ILE A 40 -22.52 16.25 -8.42
N ARG A 41 -21.31 15.75 -8.14
CA ARG A 41 -20.58 16.05 -6.92
C ARG A 41 -20.18 17.53 -6.82
N ARG A 42 -19.64 18.09 -7.90
CA ARG A 42 -19.33 19.53 -7.99
C ARG A 42 -20.58 20.37 -7.74
N LYS A 43 -21.72 20.04 -8.38
CA LYS A 43 -22.99 20.75 -8.18
C LYS A 43 -23.41 20.75 -6.71
N GLN A 44 -23.38 19.58 -6.06
CA GLN A 44 -23.73 19.48 -4.64
C GLN A 44 -22.81 20.33 -3.75
N ASN A 45 -21.49 20.27 -3.99
CA ASN A 45 -20.52 21.04 -3.21
C ASN A 45 -20.67 22.54 -3.44
N GLN A 46 -20.84 22.96 -4.70
CA GLN A 46 -21.02 24.36 -5.07
C GLN A 46 -22.29 24.95 -4.46
N LEU A 47 -23.41 24.22 -4.48
CA LEU A 47 -24.66 24.65 -3.86
C LEU A 47 -24.56 24.72 -2.33
N LYS A 48 -23.88 23.77 -1.69
CA LYS A 48 -23.66 23.76 -0.24
C LYS A 48 -22.76 24.91 0.22
N THR A 49 -21.71 25.21 -0.54
CA THR A 49 -20.71 26.23 -0.18
C THR A 49 -21.01 27.62 -0.74
N VAL A 50 -22.04 27.74 -1.59
CA VAL A 50 -22.44 28.99 -2.27
C VAL A 50 -21.25 29.65 -2.99
N LYS A 51 -20.36 28.84 -3.55
CA LYS A 51 -19.19 29.32 -4.30
C LYS A 51 -19.57 29.63 -5.74
N ARG A 52 -19.01 30.71 -6.29
CA ARG A 52 -19.20 31.09 -7.70
C ARG A 52 -18.71 29.99 -8.64
N GLU A 53 -17.53 29.44 -8.35
CA GLU A 53 -16.88 28.41 -9.15
C GLU A 53 -16.21 27.38 -8.22
N VAL A 54 -16.28 26.11 -8.61
CA VAL A 54 -15.67 24.97 -7.92
C VAL A 54 -15.10 24.06 -9.00
N PRO A 55 -13.83 23.61 -8.90
CA PRO A 55 -13.27 22.66 -9.85
C PRO A 55 -14.00 21.30 -9.77
N LEU A 56 -13.90 20.50 -10.84
CA LEU A 56 -14.25 19.09 -10.76
C LEU A 56 -13.20 18.36 -9.88
N GLU A 57 -13.60 17.29 -9.20
CA GLU A 57 -12.64 16.48 -8.45
C GLU A 57 -11.59 15.88 -9.42
N LEU A 58 -10.34 15.84 -8.96
CA LEU A 58 -9.14 15.47 -9.73
C LEU A 58 -8.92 16.27 -11.02
N GLN A 59 -9.40 17.51 -11.09
CA GLN A 59 -9.15 18.42 -12.20
C GLN A 59 -8.88 19.84 -11.69
N PRO A 60 -8.05 20.63 -12.40
CA PRO A 60 -7.87 22.03 -12.08
C PRO A 60 -9.12 22.83 -12.49
N LEU A 61 -9.29 24.03 -11.91
CA LEU A 61 -10.38 24.94 -12.29
C LEU A 61 -10.22 25.40 -13.74
N ASP A 62 -8.99 25.73 -14.13
CA ASP A 62 -8.61 26.11 -15.49
C ASP A 62 -8.00 24.91 -16.22
N TYR A 63 -8.88 24.08 -16.77
CA TYR A 63 -8.49 22.84 -17.46
C TYR A 63 -7.70 23.11 -18.74
N GLU A 64 -8.04 24.15 -19.49
CA GLU A 64 -7.43 24.44 -20.80
C GLU A 64 -5.96 24.84 -20.66
N HIS A 65 -5.62 25.65 -19.66
CA HIS A 65 -4.24 26.13 -19.49
C HIS A 65 -3.41 25.29 -18.52
N LYS A 66 -4.05 24.65 -17.52
CA LYS A 66 -3.34 23.91 -16.45
C LYS A 66 -3.62 22.42 -16.42
N GLY A 67 -4.47 21.90 -17.32
CA GLY A 67 -4.88 20.49 -17.32
C GLY A 67 -3.70 19.54 -17.49
N GLU A 68 -2.81 19.81 -18.44
CA GLU A 68 -1.65 18.96 -18.71
C GLU A 68 -0.68 18.90 -17.53
N GLU A 69 -0.26 20.07 -17.01
CA GLU A 69 0.64 20.16 -15.86
C GLU A 69 0.04 19.47 -14.63
N PHE A 70 -1.25 19.70 -14.36
CA PHE A 70 -1.95 19.07 -13.25
C PHE A 70 -1.96 17.54 -13.36
N HIS A 71 -2.30 17.01 -14.54
CA HIS A 71 -2.34 15.56 -14.74
C HIS A 71 -0.95 14.91 -14.72
N LEU A 72 0.08 15.61 -15.21
CA LEU A 72 1.46 15.12 -15.10
C LEU A 72 1.89 15.02 -13.64
N LYS A 73 1.64 16.07 -12.84
CA LYS A 73 1.89 16.07 -11.39
C LYS A 73 1.11 14.95 -10.69
N LEU A 74 -0.17 14.78 -11.02
CA LEU A 74 -1.02 13.72 -10.45
C LEU A 74 -0.48 12.31 -10.75
N LEU A 75 -0.09 12.05 -11.99
CA LEU A 75 0.45 10.75 -12.39
C LEU A 75 1.82 10.48 -11.74
N GLN A 76 2.66 11.50 -11.62
CA GLN A 76 3.92 11.40 -10.90
C GLN A 76 3.69 11.07 -9.42
N HIS A 77 2.76 11.75 -8.76
CA HIS A 77 2.38 11.47 -7.38
C HIS A 77 1.87 10.03 -7.21
N PHE A 78 1.01 9.55 -8.11
CA PHE A 78 0.54 8.15 -8.07
C PHE A 78 1.68 7.16 -8.27
N LYS A 79 2.60 7.43 -9.20
CA LYS A 79 3.78 6.59 -9.44
C LYS A 79 4.68 6.51 -8.20
N GLU A 80 4.99 7.65 -7.58
CA GLU A 80 5.84 7.72 -6.39
C GLU A 80 5.20 7.03 -5.19
N TYR A 81 3.92 7.32 -4.93
CA TYR A 81 3.17 6.65 -3.86
C TYR A 81 3.11 5.14 -4.09
N GLN A 82 2.83 4.70 -5.32
CA GLN A 82 2.80 3.27 -5.66
C GLN A 82 4.17 2.62 -5.46
N ASN A 83 5.27 3.25 -5.89
CA ASN A 83 6.62 2.73 -5.68
C ASN A 83 6.97 2.58 -4.20
N LEU A 84 6.58 3.53 -3.35
CA LEU A 84 6.78 3.44 -1.90
C LEU A 84 5.97 2.29 -1.29
N VAL A 85 4.72 2.10 -1.72
CA VAL A 85 3.88 0.99 -1.27
C VAL A 85 4.48 -0.34 -1.73
N ILE A 86 4.91 -0.45 -2.98
CA ILE A 86 5.56 -1.65 -3.52
C ILE A 86 6.83 -1.98 -2.74
N ALA A 87 7.71 -1.00 -2.50
CA ALA A 87 8.93 -1.20 -1.73
C ALA A 87 8.63 -1.71 -0.31
N ARG A 88 7.60 -1.17 0.35
CA ARG A 88 7.13 -1.62 1.66
C ARG A 88 6.59 -3.06 1.62
N LEU A 89 5.89 -3.45 0.55
CA LEU A 89 5.38 -4.81 0.41
C LEU A 89 6.52 -5.79 0.09
N MET A 90 7.49 -5.38 -0.72
CA MET A 90 8.67 -6.17 -1.06
C MET A 90 9.55 -6.46 0.17
N SER A 91 9.74 -5.48 1.06
CA SER A 91 10.57 -5.66 2.27
C SER A 91 10.08 -6.78 3.20
N ASN A 92 8.80 -7.13 3.12
CA ASN A 92 8.18 -8.20 3.90
C ASN A 92 7.77 -9.41 3.03
N TYR A 93 8.24 -9.49 1.78
CA TYR A 93 7.91 -10.58 0.84
C TYR A 93 6.40 -10.72 0.54
N ILE A 94 5.66 -9.60 0.55
CA ILE A 94 4.19 -9.57 0.41
C ILE A 94 3.75 -9.25 -1.04
N PHE A 95 4.54 -8.51 -1.81
CA PHE A 95 4.11 -7.86 -3.06
C PHE A 95 3.52 -8.81 -4.12
N LEU A 96 4.08 -10.02 -4.30
CA LEU A 96 3.67 -10.98 -5.33
C LEU A 96 3.74 -12.44 -4.83
N CYS A 97 3.14 -12.72 -3.68
CA CYS A 97 3.30 -13.99 -2.97
C CYS A 97 2.24 -15.08 -3.27
N ASP A 98 1.48 -15.00 -4.37
CA ASP A 98 0.50 -16.04 -4.72
C ASP A 98 1.17 -17.41 -4.96
N PRO A 99 0.59 -18.54 -4.48
CA PRO A 99 -0.77 -18.69 -3.92
C PRO A 99 -0.92 -18.38 -2.43
N TYR A 100 0.13 -17.88 -1.76
CA TYR A 100 0.08 -17.54 -0.35
C TYR A 100 -0.66 -16.21 -0.12
N ILE A 101 -1.43 -16.14 0.96
CA ILE A 101 -2.14 -14.95 1.39
C ILE A 101 -1.40 -14.34 2.59
N PRO A 102 -0.92 -13.09 2.49
CA PRO A 102 -0.20 -12.42 3.56
C PRO A 102 -1.16 -11.99 4.68
N VAL A 103 -0.74 -12.18 5.93
CA VAL A 103 -1.54 -11.92 7.14
C VAL A 103 -0.68 -11.20 8.18
N GLN A 104 -1.07 -9.97 8.50
CA GLN A 104 -0.38 -9.11 9.48
C GLN A 104 -1.24 -8.69 10.67
N THR A 105 -2.57 -8.87 10.60
CA THR A 105 -3.50 -8.53 11.69
C THR A 105 -4.35 -9.73 12.06
N ARG A 106 -4.83 -9.76 13.30
CA ARG A 106 -5.77 -10.77 13.79
C ARG A 106 -7.09 -10.74 13.03
N GLU A 107 -7.53 -9.55 12.63
CA GLU A 107 -8.73 -9.36 11.80
C GLU A 107 -8.56 -10.01 10.42
N SER A 108 -7.41 -9.83 9.78
CA SER A 108 -7.14 -10.45 8.49
C SER A 108 -6.98 -11.96 8.62
N LEU A 109 -6.35 -12.45 9.69
CA LEU A 109 -6.28 -13.88 9.98
C LEU A 109 -7.68 -14.50 10.11
N GLN A 110 -8.56 -13.87 10.90
CA GLN A 110 -9.93 -14.35 11.04
C GLN A 110 -10.69 -14.28 9.71
N GLY A 111 -10.47 -13.23 8.92
CA GLY A 111 -11.07 -13.09 7.58
C GLY A 111 -10.67 -14.22 6.63
N VAL A 112 -9.39 -14.60 6.64
CA VAL A 112 -8.85 -15.70 5.83
C VAL A 112 -9.39 -17.04 6.32
N LEU A 113 -9.32 -17.33 7.63
CA LEU A 113 -9.84 -18.57 8.21
C LEU A 113 -11.35 -18.74 8.05
N ASN A 114 -12.12 -17.64 8.06
CA ASN A 114 -13.56 -17.69 7.79
C ASN A 114 -13.87 -17.97 6.32
N ARG A 115 -12.99 -17.56 5.40
CA ARG A 115 -13.18 -17.73 3.97
C ARG A 115 -12.71 -19.09 3.47
N PHE A 116 -11.62 -19.61 4.04
CA PHE A 116 -11.01 -20.88 3.65
C PHE A 116 -11.16 -21.88 4.80
N LYS A 117 -11.98 -22.91 4.58
CA LYS A 117 -12.26 -23.95 5.59
C LYS A 117 -11.04 -24.81 5.94
N ARG A 118 -10.05 -24.87 5.03
CA ARG A 118 -8.81 -25.63 5.18
C ARG A 118 -7.63 -24.87 4.59
N GLY A 119 -6.46 -25.10 5.15
CA GLY A 119 -5.21 -24.48 4.73
C GLY A 119 -4.19 -24.46 5.86
N LYS A 120 -2.99 -24.00 5.55
CA LYS A 120 -1.84 -24.00 6.46
C LYS A 120 -1.24 -22.61 6.58
N LEU A 121 -0.85 -22.23 7.78
CA LEU A 121 -0.15 -20.97 8.05
C LEU A 121 1.35 -21.21 8.14
N TYR A 122 2.12 -20.36 7.49
CA TYR A 122 3.56 -20.43 7.41
C TYR A 122 4.22 -19.14 7.91
N LYS A 123 5.45 -19.30 8.38
CA LYS A 123 6.37 -18.22 8.76
C LYS A 123 7.66 -18.38 7.98
N LEU A 124 8.24 -17.26 7.54
CA LEU A 124 9.53 -17.25 6.88
C LEU A 124 10.64 -17.08 7.92
N VAL A 125 11.66 -17.92 7.81
CA VAL A 125 12.80 -18.01 8.72
C VAL A 125 14.07 -17.65 7.97
N SER A 126 14.99 -16.91 8.61
CA SER A 126 16.23 -16.47 7.97
C SER A 126 17.21 -17.63 7.75
N HIS A 127 17.95 -17.61 6.63
CA HIS A 127 19.01 -18.58 6.32
C HIS A 127 20.12 -18.69 7.39
N SER A 128 20.26 -17.70 8.28
CA SER A 128 21.29 -17.72 9.33
C SER A 128 21.07 -18.76 10.44
N CYS A 129 19.91 -19.42 10.49
CA CYS A 129 19.57 -20.36 11.57
C CYS A 129 19.38 -21.82 11.12
N VAL A 130 19.70 -22.17 9.86
CA VAL A 130 19.68 -23.57 9.40
C VAL A 130 20.93 -24.35 9.87
N ASN A 131 22.00 -23.67 10.31
CA ASN A 131 23.29 -24.29 10.67
C ASN A 131 23.57 -24.42 12.18
N THR A 132 22.56 -24.67 13.01
CA THR A 132 22.80 -25.05 14.41
C THR A 132 21.89 -26.19 14.83
N ASN A 133 22.08 -27.37 14.25
CA ASN A 133 21.65 -28.64 14.85
C ASN A 133 22.49 -29.84 14.37
N ASP A 134 23.75 -29.62 13.96
CA ASP A 134 24.72 -30.70 13.83
C ASP A 134 25.67 -30.66 15.02
N GLY A 135 25.51 -31.65 15.90
CA GLY A 135 26.26 -31.77 17.13
C GLY A 135 27.77 -31.83 16.90
N LYS A 136 28.52 -31.11 17.76
CA LYS A 136 29.87 -31.48 18.17
C LYS A 136 30.23 -30.77 19.48
N ASN A 137 30.40 -31.60 20.51
CA ASN A 137 31.21 -31.30 21.69
C ASN A 137 32.60 -30.80 21.28
N GLN A 138 33.10 -29.71 21.88
CA GLN A 138 34.51 -29.44 22.23
C GLN A 138 34.62 -28.00 22.82
N THR A 139 34.69 -27.88 24.14
CA THR A 139 35.89 -27.60 24.97
C THR A 139 36.53 -26.20 24.79
N ASN A 140 36.39 -25.41 25.85
CA ASN A 140 37.25 -24.35 26.40
C ASN A 140 38.44 -23.84 25.56
N GLY A 141 38.45 -22.53 25.32
CA GLY A 141 39.64 -21.78 24.91
C GLY A 141 39.46 -20.28 25.11
N LEU A 142 40.01 -19.76 26.22
CA LEU A 142 40.18 -18.33 26.51
C LEU A 142 41.07 -17.67 25.44
N VAL A 143 40.60 -16.60 24.79
CA VAL A 143 41.46 -15.49 24.34
C VAL A 143 40.68 -14.17 24.43
N ASN A 144 41.14 -13.28 25.32
CA ASN A 144 40.75 -11.88 25.41
C ASN A 144 41.32 -11.08 24.24
N ALA A 145 40.55 -10.14 23.68
CA ALA A 145 41.10 -8.87 23.18
C ALA A 145 40.02 -7.79 22.98
N HIS A 146 40.15 -6.74 23.79
CA HIS A 146 39.82 -5.33 23.55
C HIS A 146 38.36 -4.88 23.31
N ILE A 147 37.78 -4.48 24.44
CA ILE A 147 36.72 -3.49 24.60
C ILE A 147 37.16 -2.15 23.98
N ASN A 148 36.39 -1.65 23.00
CA ASN A 148 36.28 -0.22 22.73
C ASN A 148 34.78 0.13 22.80
N ASN A 149 34.38 0.61 23.98
CA ASN A 149 33.10 1.26 24.21
C ASN A 149 33.10 2.60 23.49
N ASN A 150 32.05 2.88 22.71
CA ASN A 150 31.38 4.17 22.73
C ASN A 150 29.94 4.01 22.20
N ASN A 151 28.99 4.20 23.14
CA ASN A 151 27.58 4.55 22.96
C ASN A 151 26.63 3.55 22.28
N SER A 152 26.24 2.50 23.02
CA SER A 152 24.96 1.80 22.83
C SER A 152 24.03 2.09 24.01
N LEU A 153 23.24 3.16 23.91
CA LEU A 153 22.05 3.37 24.75
C LEU A 153 20.82 2.86 23.98
N VAL A 154 20.74 1.54 23.81
CA VAL A 154 19.48 0.84 23.54
C VAL A 154 19.54 -0.46 24.34
N ASN A 155 19.03 -0.42 25.57
CA ASN A 155 18.94 -1.58 26.44
C ASN A 155 17.96 -2.60 25.85
N ALA A 156 18.52 -3.74 25.45
CA ALA A 156 18.16 -5.09 25.89
C ALA A 156 16.67 -5.35 26.22
N HIS A 157 15.93 -5.79 25.19
CA HIS A 157 14.99 -6.93 25.26
C HIS A 157 14.64 -7.37 23.82
N ILE A 158 15.62 -7.95 23.11
CA ILE A 158 15.37 -8.59 21.81
C ILE A 158 15.97 -10.00 21.86
N ASN A 159 15.30 -10.89 22.57
CA ASN A 159 15.51 -12.33 22.44
C ASN A 159 14.24 -12.93 21.82
N ASN A 160 14.11 -12.75 20.50
CA ASN A 160 13.34 -13.59 19.56
C ASN A 160 13.65 -13.16 18.11
N ASN A 161 14.95 -13.06 17.77
CA ASN A 161 15.46 -12.67 16.44
C ASN A 161 15.31 -13.75 15.36
N ASN A 162 14.20 -14.49 15.34
CA ASN A 162 14.06 -15.68 14.48
C ASN A 162 13.18 -15.49 13.23
N SER A 163 12.56 -14.31 13.03
CA SER A 163 11.93 -14.00 11.74
C SER A 163 12.30 -12.61 11.24
N LEU A 164 13.02 -12.59 10.11
CA LEU A 164 13.27 -11.39 9.33
C LEU A 164 11.96 -10.77 8.81
N VAL A 165 10.95 -11.62 8.59
CA VAL A 165 9.71 -11.25 7.91
C VAL A 165 8.60 -10.97 8.92
N LYS A 166 7.99 -9.80 8.81
CA LYS A 166 6.97 -9.28 9.74
C LYS A 166 5.56 -9.57 9.21
N CYS A 167 5.36 -10.80 8.75
CA CYS A 167 4.13 -11.26 8.13
C CYS A 167 4.01 -12.79 8.26
N LEU A 168 2.78 -13.30 8.36
CA LEU A 168 2.47 -14.72 8.25
C LEU A 168 1.82 -14.99 6.89
N PHE A 169 1.98 -16.21 6.38
CA PHE A 169 1.54 -16.57 5.02
C PHE A 169 0.60 -17.76 5.07
N PHE A 170 -0.66 -17.54 4.69
CA PHE A 170 -1.67 -18.60 4.64
C PHE A 170 -1.72 -19.23 3.25
N LEU A 171 -1.51 -20.54 3.17
CA LEU A 171 -1.70 -21.31 1.95
C LEU A 171 -3.06 -22.02 2.02
N PRO A 172 -4.04 -21.64 1.20
CA PRO A 172 -5.31 -22.38 1.11
C PRO A 172 -5.09 -23.75 0.45
N ASP A 173 -5.86 -24.75 0.88
CA ASP A 173 -5.90 -26.04 0.19
C ASP A 173 -6.73 -25.88 -1.10
N GLU A 174 -6.12 -26.11 -2.26
CA GLU A 174 -6.69 -25.84 -3.60
C GLU A 174 -8.01 -26.58 -3.90
N GLU A 175 -8.33 -27.63 -3.14
CA GLU A 175 -9.52 -28.47 -3.33
C GLU A 175 -10.79 -27.96 -2.61
N TYR A 176 -10.70 -26.99 -1.70
CA TYR A 176 -11.83 -26.57 -0.84
C TYR A 176 -11.96 -25.05 -0.69
N ILE A 177 -12.18 -24.36 -1.80
CA ILE A 177 -12.80 -23.01 -1.78
C ILE A 177 -14.30 -23.21 -1.63
N ASP A 178 -14.93 -22.49 -0.69
CA ASP A 178 -16.37 -22.62 -0.40
C ASP A 178 -17.23 -22.51 -1.68
N THR A 179 -17.78 -23.65 -2.09
CA THR A 179 -18.58 -23.82 -3.31
C THR A 179 -19.99 -23.23 -3.18
N GLU A 180 -20.38 -22.75 -2.00
CA GLU A 180 -21.70 -22.15 -1.75
C GLU A 180 -21.86 -20.71 -2.29
N LYS A 181 -20.80 -20.12 -2.88
CA LYS A 181 -20.86 -18.83 -3.60
C LYS A 181 -20.46 -18.93 -5.08
N LYS A 182 -20.71 -20.07 -5.73
CA LYS A 182 -20.53 -20.21 -7.18
C LYS A 182 -21.78 -19.68 -7.91
N GLU A 183 -21.77 -18.42 -8.31
CA GLU A 183 -22.49 -18.04 -9.53
C GLU A 183 -21.68 -18.55 -10.73
N SER A 184 -22.31 -19.41 -11.54
CA SER A 184 -21.83 -20.03 -12.78
C SER A 184 -20.64 -21.02 -12.67
N GLN A 185 -20.95 -22.30 -12.83
CA GLN A 185 -20.02 -23.37 -13.15
C GLN A 185 -19.53 -23.25 -14.60
N ASP A 186 -18.22 -23.13 -14.79
CA ASP A 186 -17.54 -23.63 -15.99
C ASP A 186 -16.55 -24.72 -15.52
N ASP A 187 -16.79 -25.96 -15.98
CA ASP A 187 -16.22 -27.21 -15.47
C ASP A 187 -14.74 -27.47 -15.85
N ASN A 188 -13.92 -26.43 -16.07
CA ASN A 188 -12.49 -26.58 -16.38
C ASN A 188 -11.55 -25.61 -15.63
N LEU A 189 -12.02 -24.94 -14.57
CA LEU A 189 -11.14 -24.09 -13.76
C LEU A 189 -10.41 -24.91 -12.70
N ILE A 190 -9.16 -25.27 -12.99
CA ILE A 190 -8.14 -25.41 -11.95
C ILE A 190 -8.20 -24.11 -11.13
N CYS A 191 -8.64 -24.22 -9.88
CA CYS A 191 -8.93 -23.12 -8.97
C CYS A 191 -7.68 -22.24 -8.75
N SER A 192 -7.49 -21.20 -9.57
CA SER A 192 -6.71 -20.06 -9.11
C SER A 192 -7.62 -19.24 -8.18
N ASN A 193 -7.12 -18.91 -6.98
CA ASN A 193 -7.77 -17.99 -6.03
C ASN A 193 -7.96 -16.55 -6.58
N MET A 194 -7.82 -16.36 -7.89
CA MET A 194 -7.78 -15.07 -8.54
C MET A 194 -9.20 -14.58 -8.80
N TYR A 195 -9.56 -13.50 -8.13
CA TYR A 195 -10.78 -12.76 -8.41
C TYR A 195 -10.81 -12.20 -9.83
N LYS A 196 -12.00 -12.09 -10.40
CA LYS A 196 -12.19 -11.17 -11.53
C LYS A 196 -11.91 -9.74 -11.04
N PRO A 197 -11.37 -8.85 -11.89
CA PRO A 197 -11.02 -7.48 -11.51
C PRO A 197 -12.14 -6.75 -10.75
N LEU A 198 -13.38 -6.82 -11.23
CA LEU A 198 -14.52 -6.15 -10.60
C LEU A 198 -14.87 -6.75 -9.22
N ASP A 199 -14.77 -8.07 -9.06
CA ASP A 199 -15.02 -8.73 -7.78
C ASP A 199 -13.95 -8.35 -6.74
N ALA A 200 -12.70 -8.22 -7.17
CA ALA A 200 -11.60 -7.74 -6.33
C ALA A 200 -11.86 -6.29 -5.85
N LEU A 201 -12.30 -5.42 -6.76
CA LEU A 201 -12.63 -4.03 -6.45
C LEU A 201 -13.83 -3.92 -5.49
N GLN A 202 -14.87 -4.72 -5.70
CA GLN A 202 -16.03 -4.76 -4.80
C GLN A 202 -15.66 -5.26 -3.40
N ASN A 203 -14.77 -6.25 -3.30
CA ASN A 203 -14.26 -6.72 -2.02
C ASN A 203 -13.46 -5.61 -1.31
N PHE A 204 -12.62 -4.88 -2.05
CA PHE A 204 -11.90 -3.72 -1.53
C PHE A 204 -12.85 -2.63 -1.00
N TYR A 205 -13.90 -2.25 -1.75
CA TYR A 205 -14.89 -1.28 -1.28
C TYR A 205 -15.69 -1.77 -0.08
N SER A 206 -16.01 -3.07 -0.03
CA SER A 206 -16.69 -3.67 1.13
C SER A 206 -15.83 -3.56 2.39
N TYR A 207 -14.52 -3.77 2.26
CA TYR A 207 -13.57 -3.57 3.36
C TYR A 207 -13.51 -2.09 3.80
N LEU A 208 -13.37 -1.15 2.87
CA LEU A 208 -13.34 0.28 3.20
C LEU A 208 -14.63 0.74 3.91
N LYS A 209 -15.79 0.30 3.42
CA LYS A 209 -17.09 0.57 4.04
C LYS A 209 -17.16 0.01 5.46
N LYS A 210 -16.64 -1.19 5.70
CA LYS A 210 -16.57 -1.79 7.05
C LYS A 210 -15.69 -0.96 7.99
N GLN A 211 -14.59 -0.40 7.48
CA GLN A 211 -13.68 0.45 8.24
C GLN A 211 -14.14 1.92 8.33
N ASN A 212 -15.32 2.26 7.80
CA ASN A 212 -15.83 3.65 7.69
C ASN A 212 -14.84 4.60 7.00
N ILE A 213 -14.11 4.10 5.99
CA ILE A 213 -13.21 4.90 5.16
C ILE A 213 -13.95 5.26 3.88
N GLU A 214 -14.13 6.56 3.64
CA GLU A 214 -14.73 7.09 2.41
C GLU A 214 -13.64 7.59 1.46
N LEU A 215 -13.70 7.13 0.21
CA LEU A 215 -12.89 7.67 -0.88
C LEU A 215 -13.66 8.76 -1.61
N ASN A 216 -12.94 9.62 -2.34
CA ASN A 216 -13.58 10.61 -3.21
C ASN A 216 -14.37 9.91 -4.32
N ASP A 217 -15.57 10.43 -4.62
CA ASP A 217 -16.50 9.85 -5.60
C ASP A 217 -15.84 9.72 -6.99
N SER A 218 -15.12 10.76 -7.43
CA SER A 218 -14.41 10.71 -8.72
C SER A 218 -13.24 9.72 -8.72
N TYR A 219 -12.59 9.49 -7.57
CA TYR A 219 -11.52 8.49 -7.47
C TYR A 219 -12.10 7.07 -7.51
N ILE A 220 -13.25 6.83 -6.86
CA ILE A 220 -14.01 5.57 -6.96
C ILE A 220 -14.37 5.30 -8.42
N GLU A 221 -14.94 6.29 -9.11
CA GLU A 221 -15.33 6.16 -10.51
C GLU A 221 -14.13 5.85 -11.42
N MET A 222 -12.99 6.52 -11.19
CA MET A 222 -11.75 6.24 -11.91
C MET A 222 -11.28 4.78 -11.74
N LEU A 223 -11.32 4.25 -10.51
CA LEU A 223 -10.96 2.86 -10.23
C LEU A 223 -11.95 1.86 -10.87
N ASN A 224 -13.25 2.17 -10.86
CA ASN A 224 -14.26 1.37 -11.55
C ASN A 224 -13.98 1.29 -13.05
N ILE A 225 -13.72 2.44 -13.69
CA ILE A 225 -13.42 2.53 -15.12
C ILE A 225 -12.17 1.71 -15.46
N PHE A 226 -11.07 1.86 -14.72
CA PHE A 226 -9.85 1.09 -14.98
C PHE A 226 -10.07 -0.41 -14.84
N THR A 227 -10.79 -0.81 -13.79
CA THR A 227 -11.12 -2.21 -13.53
C THR A 227 -12.03 -2.80 -14.60
N GLN A 228 -13.01 -2.04 -15.10
CA GLN A 228 -13.87 -2.43 -16.22
C GLN A 228 -13.06 -2.64 -17.50
N ILE A 229 -12.12 -1.75 -17.82
CA ILE A 229 -11.25 -1.93 -19.00
C ILE A 229 -10.38 -3.20 -18.87
N ILE A 230 -9.92 -3.52 -17.67
CA ILE A 230 -9.12 -4.74 -17.42
C ILE A 230 -10.01 -5.99 -17.54
N GLN A 231 -11.24 -5.95 -17.02
CA GLN A 231 -12.22 -7.04 -17.11
C GLN A 231 -12.48 -7.46 -18.56
N GLU A 232 -12.50 -6.50 -19.48
CA GLU A 232 -12.71 -6.72 -20.91
C GLU A 232 -11.62 -7.61 -21.57
N ARG A 233 -10.47 -7.83 -20.91
CA ARG A 233 -9.46 -8.81 -21.38
C ARG A 233 -9.98 -10.25 -21.41
N GLY A 234 -11.04 -10.55 -20.66
CA GLY A 234 -11.65 -11.87 -20.59
C GLY A 234 -11.00 -12.78 -19.54
N GLN A 235 -11.05 -14.09 -19.78
CA GLN A 235 -10.67 -15.11 -18.78
C GLN A 235 -9.22 -14.96 -18.28
N TYR A 236 -8.28 -14.75 -19.19
CA TYR A 236 -6.84 -14.64 -18.90
C TYR A 236 -6.40 -13.17 -18.81
N TRP A 237 -7.12 -12.39 -18.00
CA TRP A 237 -6.87 -10.95 -17.88
C TRP A 237 -5.48 -10.64 -17.28
N LEU A 238 -4.98 -11.50 -16.40
CA LEU A 238 -3.67 -11.39 -15.74
C LEU A 238 -2.69 -12.48 -16.16
N HIS A 239 -2.89 -13.72 -15.70
CA HIS A 239 -1.98 -14.85 -15.91
C HIS A 239 -2.51 -15.88 -16.92
N ILE A 240 -1.60 -16.65 -17.51
CA ILE A 240 -1.88 -17.83 -18.34
C ILE A 240 -2.07 -19.06 -17.40
N PRO A 241 -2.73 -20.16 -17.81
CA PRO A 241 -2.76 -21.38 -17.01
C PRO A 241 -1.36 -21.85 -16.61
N ASN A 242 -1.17 -22.24 -15.34
CA ASN A 242 0.09 -22.70 -14.74
C ASN A 242 1.24 -21.67 -14.71
N GLU A 243 0.95 -20.38 -14.93
CA GLU A 243 1.92 -19.29 -14.79
C GLU A 243 1.88 -18.75 -13.35
N LYS A 244 3.05 -18.57 -12.71
CA LYS A 244 3.12 -17.90 -11.40
C LYS A 244 2.88 -16.40 -11.56
N ILE A 245 2.42 -15.75 -10.49
CA ILE A 245 2.19 -14.30 -10.51
C ILE A 245 3.49 -13.50 -10.71
N THR A 246 4.61 -13.99 -10.16
CA THR A 246 5.95 -13.41 -10.33
C THR A 246 6.36 -13.40 -11.80
N ASP A 247 6.14 -14.53 -12.49
CA ASP A 247 6.51 -14.69 -13.90
C ASP A 247 5.62 -13.81 -14.79
N THR A 248 4.33 -13.74 -14.44
CA THR A 248 3.36 -12.84 -15.10
C THR A 248 3.77 -11.39 -14.99
N PHE A 249 4.21 -10.96 -13.79
CA PHE A 249 4.69 -9.60 -13.54
C PHE A 249 5.95 -9.30 -14.34
N LEU A 250 6.99 -10.14 -14.24
CA LEU A 250 8.25 -9.95 -14.96
C LEU A 250 8.08 -10.00 -16.48
N ARG A 251 7.16 -10.81 -17.00
CA ARG A 251 6.83 -10.88 -18.42
C ARG A 251 6.25 -9.56 -18.95
N ARG A 252 5.44 -8.88 -18.14
CA ARG A 252 4.75 -7.63 -18.51
C ARG A 252 5.51 -6.37 -18.11
N TYR A 253 6.46 -6.47 -17.19
CA TYR A 253 7.26 -5.33 -16.76
C TYR A 253 8.16 -4.84 -17.91
N ASN A 254 8.39 -3.53 -17.96
CA ASN A 254 9.27 -2.95 -18.97
C ASN A 254 10.73 -3.33 -18.67
N LYS A 255 11.36 -4.10 -19.56
CA LYS A 255 12.74 -4.58 -19.39
C LYS A 255 13.78 -3.47 -19.46
N ASP A 256 13.44 -2.35 -20.09
CA ASP A 256 14.32 -1.19 -20.22
C ASP A 256 14.24 -0.25 -19.01
N ASP A 257 13.33 -0.51 -18.06
CA ASP A 257 13.17 0.29 -16.85
C ASP A 257 14.27 -0.02 -15.83
N SER A 258 14.81 1.01 -15.17
CA SER A 258 15.94 0.88 -14.25
C SER A 258 15.65 0.02 -13.02
N LEU A 259 14.37 -0.19 -12.66
CA LEU A 259 13.97 -1.02 -11.54
C LEU A 259 13.84 -2.51 -11.92
N TYR A 260 13.89 -2.87 -13.20
CA TYR A 260 13.71 -4.26 -13.64
C TYR A 260 14.70 -5.24 -12.95
N PRO A 261 16.01 -4.96 -12.85
CA PRO A 261 16.94 -5.85 -12.16
C PRO A 261 16.59 -6.07 -10.69
N MET A 262 16.09 -5.05 -10.01
CA MET A 262 15.67 -5.12 -8.61
C MET A 262 14.44 -6.03 -8.45
N PHE A 263 13.49 -5.97 -9.38
CA PHE A 263 12.34 -6.88 -9.37
C PHE A 263 12.72 -8.33 -9.65
N VAL A 264 13.68 -8.57 -10.55
CA VAL A 264 14.20 -9.92 -10.81
C VAL A 264 14.84 -10.48 -9.55
N GLN A 265 15.75 -9.73 -8.92
CA GLN A 265 16.39 -10.12 -7.67
C GLN A 265 15.35 -10.41 -6.56
N TYR A 266 14.35 -9.55 -6.42
CA TYR A 266 13.28 -9.76 -5.45
C TYR A 266 12.51 -11.07 -5.71
N CYS A 267 12.18 -11.38 -6.97
CA CYS A 267 11.47 -12.60 -7.30
C CYS A 267 12.31 -13.85 -6.98
N ASP A 268 13.62 -13.79 -7.19
CA ASP A 268 14.54 -14.88 -6.83
C ASP A 268 14.61 -15.07 -5.31
N GLU A 269 14.84 -13.99 -4.55
CA GLU A 269 14.85 -14.01 -3.08
C GLU A 269 13.51 -14.49 -2.49
N LEU A 270 12.40 -14.07 -3.08
CA LEU A 270 11.05 -14.50 -2.70
C LEU A 270 10.93 -16.02 -2.82
N ASN A 271 11.30 -16.58 -3.98
CA ASN A 271 11.24 -18.02 -4.21
C ASN A 271 12.12 -18.78 -3.23
N GLU A 272 13.34 -18.32 -2.97
CA GLU A 272 14.25 -18.94 -1.98
C GLU A 272 13.71 -18.89 -0.56
N ALA A 273 13.12 -17.76 -0.15
CA ALA A 273 12.54 -17.60 1.17
C ALA A 273 11.36 -18.58 1.39
N PHE A 274 10.48 -18.75 0.39
CA PHE A 274 9.34 -19.66 0.48
C PHE A 274 9.72 -21.15 0.42
N LEU A 275 10.93 -21.50 -0.05
CA LEU A 275 11.47 -22.87 0.09
C LEU A 275 11.77 -23.21 1.55
N ASN A 276 12.21 -22.22 2.34
CA ASN A 276 12.61 -22.39 3.75
C ASN A 276 11.51 -21.99 4.76
N LYS A 277 10.25 -21.99 4.32
CA LYS A 277 9.10 -21.66 5.18
C LYS A 277 8.89 -22.74 6.26
N VAL A 278 8.47 -22.30 7.44
CA VAL A 278 8.12 -23.18 8.57
C VAL A 278 6.61 -23.14 8.80
N GLU A 279 5.99 -24.30 8.89
CA GLU A 279 4.56 -24.43 9.20
C GLU A 279 4.31 -24.09 10.69
N ILE A 280 3.32 -23.25 10.94
CA ILE A 280 2.84 -22.94 12.29
C ILE A 280 1.71 -23.90 12.63
N LEU A 281 1.70 -24.43 13.84
CA LEU A 281 0.59 -25.23 14.35
C LEU A 281 -0.61 -24.33 14.73
N PRO A 282 -1.87 -24.76 14.49
CA PRO A 282 -3.07 -23.95 14.75
C PRO A 282 -3.16 -23.35 16.16
N GLU A 283 -2.69 -24.08 17.18
CA GLU A 283 -2.67 -23.65 18.59
C GLU A 283 -1.84 -22.37 18.81
N ASN A 284 -0.86 -22.11 17.94
CA ASN A 284 0.05 -20.97 18.04
C ASN A 284 -0.35 -19.80 17.16
N TYR A 285 -1.39 -19.91 16.32
CA TYR A 285 -1.80 -18.85 15.38
C TYR A 285 -2.05 -17.53 16.08
N HIS A 286 -2.83 -17.54 17.17
CA HIS A 286 -3.18 -16.34 17.90
C HIS A 286 -1.98 -15.68 18.61
N LYS A 287 -1.00 -16.48 19.05
CA LYS A 287 0.20 -15.97 19.72
C LYS A 287 1.12 -15.27 18.72
N GLU A 288 1.40 -15.93 17.59
CA GLU A 288 2.26 -15.38 16.53
C GLU A 288 1.64 -14.13 15.91
N ILE A 289 0.34 -14.15 15.57
CA ILE A 289 -0.28 -12.98 14.94
C ILE A 289 -0.32 -11.75 15.85
N THR A 290 -0.48 -11.95 17.17
CA THR A 290 -0.48 -10.83 18.13
C THR A 290 0.88 -10.17 18.22
N TYR A 291 1.96 -10.93 18.08
CA TYR A 291 3.31 -10.37 18.02
C TYR A 291 3.53 -9.59 16.71
N ILE A 292 3.14 -10.18 15.56
CA ILE A 292 3.27 -9.54 14.24
C ILE A 292 2.44 -8.26 14.14
N GLU A 293 1.22 -8.25 14.69
CA GLU A 293 0.33 -7.09 14.65
C GLU A 293 0.91 -5.87 15.39
N LYS A 294 1.60 -6.08 16.51
CA LYS A 294 2.28 -5.00 17.24
C LYS A 294 3.37 -4.34 16.39
N ILE A 295 4.21 -5.16 15.77
CA ILE A 295 5.28 -4.68 14.88
C ILE A 295 4.68 -3.94 13.68
N TYR A 296 3.63 -4.51 13.08
CA TYR A 296 2.93 -3.90 11.95
C TYR A 296 2.34 -2.51 12.29
N GLN A 297 1.81 -2.32 13.50
CA GLN A 297 1.29 -1.02 13.96
C GLN A 297 2.39 0.03 14.11
N GLU A 298 3.54 -0.35 14.67
CA GLU A 298 4.72 0.52 14.80
C GLU A 298 5.25 0.92 13.41
N GLU A 299 5.38 -0.05 12.50
CA GLU A 299 5.80 0.20 11.13
C GLU A 299 4.83 1.10 10.36
N ASN A 300 3.51 0.92 10.58
CA ASN A 300 2.50 1.79 9.98
C ASN A 300 2.65 3.24 10.45
N ARG A 301 2.87 3.47 11.76
CA ARG A 301 3.08 4.81 12.31
C ARG A 301 4.33 5.45 11.69
N PHE A 302 5.42 4.69 11.60
CA PHE A 302 6.65 5.15 10.96
C PHE A 302 6.44 5.45 9.46
N PHE A 303 5.84 4.52 8.71
CA PHE A 303 5.61 4.67 7.28
C PHE A 303 4.71 5.86 6.95
N HIS A 304 3.67 6.10 7.77
CA HIS A 304 2.82 7.28 7.61
C HIS A 304 3.61 8.59 7.81
N THR A 305 4.49 8.65 8.81
CA THR A 305 5.38 9.81 9.00
C THR A 305 6.38 9.95 7.85
N PHE A 306 6.94 8.83 7.38
CA PHE A 306 7.86 8.78 6.25
C PHE A 306 7.20 9.33 4.98
N VAL A 307 6.05 8.80 4.57
CA VAL A 307 5.32 9.26 3.38
C VAL A 307 4.97 10.75 3.47
N ASN A 308 4.51 11.20 4.64
CA ASN A 308 4.21 12.62 4.91
C ASN A 308 5.44 13.52 5.01
N SER A 309 6.65 12.96 4.91
CA SER A 309 7.89 13.72 4.87
C SER A 309 8.45 13.80 3.44
N PHE A 310 8.19 12.80 2.60
CA PHE A 310 8.66 12.74 1.21
C PHE A 310 7.66 13.31 0.21
N LEU A 311 6.38 12.94 0.28
CA LEU A 311 5.40 13.28 -0.76
C LEU A 311 4.71 14.63 -0.59
N THR A 312 4.80 15.26 0.59
CA THR A 312 4.03 16.49 0.91
C THR A 312 4.70 17.79 0.48
N ASN A 313 5.80 17.74 -0.28
CA ASN A 313 6.49 18.95 -0.75
C ASN A 313 5.94 19.47 -2.09
N ASP A 314 5.02 18.76 -2.75
CA ASP A 314 4.23 19.33 -3.83
C ASP A 314 3.12 20.19 -3.22
N ASP A 315 3.48 21.38 -2.72
CA ASP A 315 2.55 22.40 -2.22
C ASP A 315 1.45 22.76 -3.26
N ASP A 316 1.66 22.40 -4.54
CA ASP A 316 0.73 22.59 -5.66
C ASP A 316 -0.32 21.47 -5.81
N LEU A 317 -0.04 20.26 -5.32
CA LEU A 317 -1.00 19.14 -5.29
C LEU A 317 -1.75 19.15 -3.95
N ASN A 318 -2.42 20.27 -3.63
CA ASN A 318 -3.52 20.25 -2.67
C ASN A 318 -4.68 19.41 -3.26
N LEU A 319 -4.51 18.09 -3.24
CA LEU A 319 -5.56 17.09 -3.50
C LEU A 319 -6.63 17.10 -2.40
N SER A 320 -6.42 17.87 -1.33
CA SER A 320 -7.47 18.35 -0.46
C SER A 320 -8.33 19.38 -1.24
N PHE A 321 -9.40 18.90 -1.88
CA PHE A 321 -10.48 19.74 -2.45
C PHE A 321 -11.20 20.62 -1.41
N GLN A 322 -10.74 20.58 -0.17
CA GLN A 322 -10.92 21.64 0.78
C GLN A 322 -9.56 22.31 0.97
N GLN A 323 -9.43 23.56 0.51
CA GLN A 323 -8.63 24.54 1.23
C GLN A 323 -9.20 24.66 2.66
N ILE A 324 -9.04 23.62 3.48
CA ILE A 324 -8.90 23.83 4.91
C ILE A 324 -7.62 24.64 4.94
N ASN A 325 -7.73 25.92 5.27
CA ASN A 325 -6.59 26.80 5.52
C ASN A 325 -5.46 25.96 6.06
N SER A 326 -4.49 25.60 5.21
CA SER A 326 -3.29 24.90 5.63
C SER A 326 -2.50 25.97 6.33
N PHE A 327 -2.94 26.26 7.55
CA PHE A 327 -2.21 27.07 8.49
C PHE A 327 -0.84 26.40 8.52
N ASN A 328 0.17 27.13 8.06
CA ASN A 328 1.51 26.67 8.22
C ASN A 328 1.80 26.80 9.72
N LEU A 329 1.40 25.76 10.48
CA LEU A 329 1.37 25.72 11.95
C LEU A 329 2.76 26.02 12.54
N LEU A 330 3.80 25.93 11.71
CA LEU A 330 5.21 26.18 12.00
C LEU A 330 5.57 27.66 12.04
N LYS A 331 4.87 28.51 11.26
CA LYS A 331 5.04 29.97 11.27
C LYS A 331 4.17 30.64 12.34
N MET A 332 3.44 29.85 13.12
CA MET A 332 2.48 30.37 14.08
C MET A 332 3.09 30.59 15.46
N ASN A 333 2.79 31.74 16.04
CA ASN A 333 3.16 32.05 17.42
C ASN A 333 2.21 31.33 18.40
N GLU A 334 2.64 31.14 19.65
CA GLU A 334 1.87 30.52 20.73
C GLU A 334 0.43 31.08 20.84
N LYS A 335 0.27 32.39 20.64
CA LYS A 335 -1.03 33.09 20.65
C LYS A 335 -1.97 32.69 19.50
N GLN A 336 -1.42 32.36 18.33
CA GLN A 336 -2.19 31.94 17.15
C GLN A 336 -2.64 30.47 17.30
N ILE A 337 -1.77 29.62 17.86
CA ILE A 337 -2.10 28.23 18.21
C ILE A 337 -3.17 28.19 19.30
N ASP A 338 -3.04 29.02 20.34
CA ASP A 338 -4.04 29.15 21.41
C ASP A 338 -5.41 29.57 20.86
N HIS A 339 -5.45 30.53 19.91
CA HIS A 339 -6.69 30.90 19.23
C HIS A 339 -7.30 29.76 18.41
N LEU A 340 -6.48 28.94 17.73
CA LEU A 340 -6.95 27.79 16.95
C LEU A 340 -7.45 26.63 17.81
N ILE A 341 -6.81 26.38 18.96
CA ILE A 341 -7.26 25.39 19.95
C ILE A 341 -8.59 25.85 20.56
N LYS A 342 -8.69 27.11 21.01
CA LYS A 342 -9.92 27.67 21.61
C LYS A 342 -11.09 27.78 20.63
N SER A 343 -10.82 28.04 19.35
CA SER A 343 -11.85 28.05 18.31
C SER A 343 -12.26 26.66 17.82
N GLY A 344 -11.67 25.59 18.36
CA GLY A 344 -11.97 24.20 17.97
C GLY A 344 -11.49 23.84 16.55
N LYS A 345 -10.68 24.69 15.92
CA LYS A 345 -10.16 24.50 14.56
C LYS A 345 -8.89 23.64 14.53
N LEU A 346 -8.23 23.46 15.68
CA LEU A 346 -7.06 22.60 15.85
C LEU A 346 -7.29 21.67 17.04
N VAL A 347 -7.34 20.37 16.78
CA VAL A 347 -7.37 19.33 17.81
C VAL A 347 -6.10 18.52 17.69
N LEU A 348 -5.20 18.70 18.66
CA LEU A 348 -3.99 17.89 18.78
C LEU A 348 -4.22 16.83 19.85
N MET A 349 -3.95 15.57 19.49
CA MET A 349 -3.98 14.44 20.40
C MET A 349 -2.54 14.02 20.66
N ASP A 350 -2.22 13.78 21.92
CA ASP A 350 -0.98 13.12 22.29
C ASP A 350 -1.02 11.67 21.78
N GLU A 351 0.06 11.26 21.09
CA GLU A 351 0.12 9.96 20.42
C GLU A 351 0.23 8.79 21.39
N ASP A 352 0.73 9.03 22.61
CA ASP A 352 0.96 7.96 23.58
C ASP A 352 -0.15 7.89 24.65
N THR A 353 -0.80 9.01 24.96
CA THR A 353 -1.85 9.08 25.99
C THR A 353 -3.27 9.18 25.43
N HIS A 354 -3.41 9.44 24.12
CA HIS A 354 -4.69 9.72 23.45
C HIS A 354 -5.49 10.85 24.13
N GLN A 355 -4.82 11.73 24.87
CA GLN A 355 -5.45 12.89 25.50
C GLN A 355 -5.32 14.12 24.60
N LYS A 356 -6.32 15.00 24.65
CA LYS A 356 -6.29 16.28 23.93
C LYS A 356 -5.21 17.18 24.54
N ILE A 357 -4.29 17.65 23.71
CA ILE A 357 -3.31 18.66 24.09
C ILE A 357 -4.02 20.01 24.13
N THR A 358 -4.37 20.46 25.33
CA THR A 358 -5.02 21.76 25.56
C THR A 358 -4.02 22.89 25.81
N ASP A 359 -2.76 22.55 26.12
CA ASP A 359 -1.70 23.52 26.41
C ASP A 359 -1.02 23.98 25.11
N PRO A 360 -1.07 25.28 24.76
CA PRO A 360 -0.50 25.81 23.52
C PRO A 360 1.03 25.67 23.44
N LYS A 361 1.76 25.61 24.56
CA LYS A 361 3.21 25.37 24.55
C LYS A 361 3.54 23.94 24.18
N LYS A 362 2.89 22.98 24.84
CA LYS A 362 3.04 21.55 24.52
C LYS A 362 2.60 21.25 23.09
N ALA A 363 1.56 21.92 22.60
CA ALA A 363 1.12 21.83 21.20
C ALA A 363 2.21 22.31 20.23
N LEU A 364 2.83 23.47 20.50
CA LEU A 364 3.91 24.01 19.67
C LEU A 364 5.16 23.11 19.69
N ASP A 365 5.56 22.62 20.86
CA ASP A 365 6.72 21.73 21.01
C ASP A 365 6.48 20.38 20.31
N HIS A 366 5.27 19.83 20.42
CA HIS A 366 4.88 18.61 19.72
C HIS A 366 4.92 18.79 18.18
N LEU A 367 4.48 19.95 17.67
CA LEU A 367 4.56 20.26 16.24
C LEU A 367 6.02 20.41 15.76
N LYS A 368 6.87 21.08 16.55
CA LYS A 368 8.31 21.21 16.25
C LYS A 368 9.03 19.87 16.26
N ASN A 369 8.75 19.00 17.24
CA ASN A 369 9.35 17.67 17.31
C ASN A 369 8.96 16.80 16.11
N LYS A 370 7.69 16.86 15.67
CA LYS A 370 7.25 16.19 14.45
C LYS A 370 7.97 16.69 13.20
N GLU A 371 8.25 18.00 13.11
CA GLU A 371 8.99 18.55 11.99
C GLU A 371 10.47 18.15 12.02
N MET A 372 11.10 18.18 13.19
CA MET A 372 12.48 17.73 13.37
C MET A 372 12.64 16.28 12.94
N GLN A 373 11.73 15.39 13.35
CA GLN A 373 11.70 14.00 12.89
C GLN A 373 11.56 13.88 11.36
N LYS A 374 10.73 14.72 10.72
CA LYS A 374 10.63 14.75 9.25
C LYS A 374 11.93 15.21 8.60
N GLN A 375 12.64 16.17 9.18
CA GLN A 375 13.93 16.65 8.68
C GLN A 375 15.02 15.59 8.82
N GLU A 376 15.12 14.93 9.97
CA GLU A 376 16.05 13.81 10.21
C GLU A 376 15.84 12.68 9.19
N ILE A 377 14.58 12.28 8.95
CA ILE A 377 14.24 11.26 7.96
C ILE A 377 14.68 11.68 6.54
N ARG A 378 14.53 12.96 6.18
CA ARG A 378 14.96 13.48 4.87
C ARG A 378 16.46 13.47 4.72
N GLU A 379 17.19 13.90 5.74
CA GLU A 379 18.66 13.87 5.75
C GLU A 379 19.18 12.44 5.66
N PHE A 380 18.55 11.52 6.38
CA PHE A 380 18.85 10.09 6.30
C PHE A 380 18.69 9.57 4.87
N VAL A 381 17.57 9.82 4.20
CA VAL A 381 17.37 9.31 2.82
C VAL A 381 18.32 9.96 1.83
N LYS A 382 18.65 11.25 1.98
CA LYS A 382 19.69 11.90 1.15
C LYS A 382 21.09 11.31 1.37
N SER A 383 21.34 10.72 2.54
CA SER A 383 22.62 10.09 2.86
C SER A 383 22.76 8.66 2.33
N LEU A 384 21.67 8.04 1.85
CA LEU A 384 21.72 6.71 1.26
C LEU A 384 22.46 6.75 -0.08
N PRO A 385 23.42 5.83 -0.32
CA PRO A 385 24.09 5.72 -1.60
C PRO A 385 23.07 5.32 -2.69
N LEU A 386 23.17 5.98 -3.85
CA LEU A 386 22.37 5.70 -5.05
C LEU A 386 22.74 4.36 -5.68
#